data_AF-A0A7E5VSR0-F1
#
_entry.id   AF-A0A7E5VSR0-F1
#
_cell.length_a   1.000
_cell.length_b   1.000
_cell.length_c   1.000
_cell.angle_alpha   90.00
_cell.angle_beta   90.00
_cell.angle_gamma   90.00
#
_symmetry.space_group_name_H-M   'P 1'
#
loop_
_entity.id
_entity.type
_entity.pdbx_description
1 polymer ?
#
loop_
_entity_poly.entity_id
_entity_poly.type
_entity_poly.pdbx_seq_one_letter_code
_entity_poly.pdbx_strand_id
1 'polypeptide(L)'
;MDDNNNIEPVIEPERPKPKLKCVLKFASPMSVSMIENFGDIYIRGALCALGIGLSQVFMGGVLIIIVIYGRHFKDDHARFCSFGYHFFVVEAILSLSYINGWATPLRTRHRRLAHVVLQVCGFVCAAYGIVQVTIREGVSKTVHGLSGAILAVLTVLSFVVGPFILKNVHRAHTLHIVFGIPTLLMSGICVCYGLLKPEFTDWAGLDLVRILIGFVMFYCILIAVTTIMKCLKRI
;
A
#
# COMPACT_ATOMS: atom_id res chain seq x y z
N MET A 1 6.52 50.27 56.21
CA MET A 1 5.93 50.27 54.84
C MET A 1 5.86 48.81 54.48
N ASP A 2 4.73 48.20 54.81
CA ASP A 2 4.51 46.76 54.66
C ASP A 2 3.77 46.53 53.34
N ASP A 3 4.47 45.95 52.37
CA ASP A 3 3.92 45.60 51.07
C ASP A 3 3.11 44.30 51.17
N ASN A 4 1.79 44.46 51.11
CA ASN A 4 0.80 43.40 51.24
C ASN A 4 0.54 42.78 49.86
N ASN A 5 1.31 41.75 49.50
CA ASN A 5 1.14 41.02 48.23
C ASN A 5 0.00 39.98 48.36
N ASN A 6 -1.18 40.37 47.87
CA ASN A 6 -2.31 39.46 47.65
C ASN A 6 -2.02 38.52 46.48
N ILE A 7 -1.83 37.24 46.77
CA ILE A 7 -1.71 36.16 45.78
C ILE A 7 -3.12 35.62 45.50
N GLU A 8 -3.65 35.88 44.31
CA GLU A 8 -4.91 35.27 43.87
C GLU A 8 -4.74 33.74 43.65
N PRO A 9 -5.69 32.92 44.10
CA PRO A 9 -5.63 31.48 43.94
C PRO A 9 -5.84 31.07 42.47
N VAL A 10 -4.89 30.33 41.92
CA VAL A 10 -4.97 29.71 40.59
C VAL A 10 -6.12 28.70 40.57
N ILE A 11 -7.15 28.99 39.79
CA ILE A 11 -8.29 28.08 39.57
C ILE A 11 -7.84 26.96 38.63
N GLU A 12 -7.61 25.76 39.17
CA GLU A 12 -7.34 24.57 38.35
C GLU A 12 -8.59 24.18 37.54
N PRO A 13 -8.49 23.98 36.22
CA PRO A 13 -9.61 23.57 35.39
C PRO A 13 -10.08 22.16 35.80
N GLU A 14 -11.39 22.02 36.05
CA GLU A 14 -12.02 20.77 36.46
C GLU A 14 -11.75 19.66 35.44
N ARG A 15 -11.01 18.63 35.85
CA ARG A 15 -10.67 17.49 34.99
C ARG A 15 -11.96 16.77 34.57
N PRO A 16 -12.18 16.50 33.26
CA PRO A 16 -13.37 15.83 32.79
C PRO A 16 -13.49 14.45 33.44
N LYS A 17 -14.61 14.24 34.16
CA LYS A 17 -14.89 12.97 34.84
C LYS A 17 -14.96 11.84 33.81
N PRO A 18 -14.25 10.72 34.01
CA PRO A 18 -14.26 9.60 33.09
C PRO A 18 -15.69 9.05 32.93
N LYS A 19 -16.17 9.00 31.69
CA LYS A 19 -17.51 8.48 31.36
C LYS A 19 -17.63 7.03 31.85
N LEU A 20 -18.80 6.73 32.42
CA LEU A 20 -19.16 5.49 33.09
C LEU A 20 -18.82 4.27 32.22
N LYS A 21 -17.98 3.35 32.72
CA LYS A 21 -17.73 2.05 32.07
C LYS A 21 -18.93 1.14 32.33
N CYS A 22 -19.71 0.83 31.29
CA CYS A 22 -20.68 -0.26 31.37
C CYS A 22 -19.94 -1.60 31.42
N VAL A 23 -19.90 -2.24 32.59
CA VAL A 23 -19.25 -3.55 32.77
C VAL A 23 -20.29 -4.64 32.56
N LEU A 24 -20.33 -5.20 31.34
CA LEU A 24 -21.13 -6.39 31.07
C LEU A 24 -20.42 -7.61 31.69
N LYS A 25 -20.95 -8.14 32.79
CA LYS A 25 -20.48 -9.40 33.38
C LYS A 25 -21.12 -10.57 32.63
N PHE A 26 -20.34 -11.29 31.83
CA PHE A 26 -20.74 -12.60 31.32
C PHE A 26 -20.47 -13.68 32.38
N ALA A 27 -21.25 -14.77 32.40
CA ALA A 27 -21.16 -15.87 33.35
C ALA A 27 -19.88 -16.75 33.23
N SER A 28 -18.97 -16.39 32.33
CA SER A 28 -17.67 -17.04 32.16
C SER A 28 -16.58 -16.09 32.68
N PRO A 29 -15.49 -16.58 33.34
CA PRO A 29 -14.48 -15.74 33.99
C PRO A 29 -13.66 -14.83 33.04
N MET A 30 -14.03 -14.71 31.77
CA MET A 30 -13.47 -13.74 30.86
C MET A 30 -14.16 -12.38 31.05
N SER A 31 -13.52 -11.50 31.82
CA SER A 31 -13.89 -10.08 31.88
C SER A 31 -13.57 -9.42 30.52
N VAL A 32 -14.52 -9.45 29.59
CA VAL A 32 -14.42 -8.70 28.34
C VAL A 32 -14.77 -7.25 28.67
N SER A 33 -13.77 -6.40 28.85
CA SER A 33 -14.03 -4.96 28.86
C SER A 33 -14.38 -4.56 27.43
N MET A 34 -15.68 -4.39 27.14
CA MET A 34 -16.11 -3.70 25.93
C MET A 34 -15.68 -2.25 26.08
N ILE A 35 -14.54 -1.90 25.49
CA ILE A 35 -14.16 -0.50 25.33
C ILE A 35 -15.17 0.03 24.31
N GLU A 36 -16.12 0.85 24.77
CA GLU A 36 -16.97 1.69 23.92
C GLU A 36 -16.06 2.66 23.17
N ASN A 37 -15.42 2.16 22.13
CA ASN A 37 -14.53 2.92 21.29
C ASN A 37 -15.42 3.73 20.34
N PHE A 38 -15.66 4.98 20.75
CA PHE A 38 -16.26 6.10 20.02
C PHE A 38 -16.44 5.84 18.51
N GLY A 39 -17.69 5.97 18.04
CA GLY A 39 -18.12 5.68 16.66
C GLY A 39 -17.21 6.24 15.56
N ASP A 40 -16.52 7.37 15.80
CA ASP A 40 -15.60 7.98 14.85
C ASP A 40 -14.43 7.06 14.42
N ILE A 41 -13.85 6.30 15.35
CA ILE A 41 -12.73 5.39 15.03
C ILE A 41 -13.25 4.23 14.17
N TYR A 42 -14.43 3.70 14.51
CA TYR A 42 -15.09 2.65 13.75
C TYR A 42 -15.46 3.12 12.35
N ILE A 43 -16.10 4.28 12.21
CA ILE A 43 -16.49 4.86 10.91
C ILE A 43 -15.25 5.09 10.04
N ARG A 44 -14.18 5.66 10.58
CA ARG A 44 -12.92 5.86 9.82
C ARG A 44 -12.33 4.53 9.36
N GLY A 45 -12.30 3.51 10.22
CA GLY A 45 -11.84 2.17 9.86
C GLY A 45 -12.68 1.54 8.74
N ALA A 46 -14.00 1.63 8.85
CA ALA A 46 -14.94 1.13 7.87
C ALA A 46 -14.79 1.84 6.51
N LEU A 47 -14.67 3.17 6.51
CA LEU A 47 -14.43 3.95 5.30
C LEU A 47 -13.09 3.61 4.63
N CYS A 48 -12.02 3.42 5.41
CA CYS A 48 -10.74 2.96 4.87
C CYS A 48 -10.85 1.54 4.27
N ALA A 49 -11.58 0.63 4.93
CA ALA A 49 -11.80 -0.72 4.42
C ALA A 49 -12.60 -0.72 3.11
N LEU A 50 -13.67 0.09 3.05
CA LEU A 50 -14.45 0.29 1.83
C LEU A 50 -13.58 0.87 0.71
N GLY A 51 -12.76 1.87 1.01
CA GLY A 51 -11.85 2.47 0.03
C GLY A 51 -10.84 1.46 -0.52
N ILE A 52 -10.19 0.67 0.35
CA ILE A 52 -9.24 -0.36 -0.08
C ILE A 52 -9.95 -1.43 -0.91
N GLY A 53 -11.09 -1.94 -0.47
CA GLY A 53 -11.87 -2.93 -1.21
C GLY A 53 -12.30 -2.43 -2.58
N LEU A 54 -12.83 -1.20 -2.67
CA LEU A 54 -13.22 -0.58 -3.94
C LEU A 54 -12.01 -0.44 -4.88
N SER A 55 -10.86 -0.02 -4.33
CA SER A 55 -9.64 0.16 -5.10
C SER A 55 -9.08 -1.17 -5.63
N GLN A 56 -9.22 -2.27 -4.89
CA GLN A 56 -8.87 -3.62 -5.36
C GLN A 56 -9.77 -4.09 -6.51
N VAL A 57 -11.08 -3.79 -6.46
CA VAL A 57 -12.01 -4.11 -7.56
C VAL A 57 -11.61 -3.36 -8.84
N PHE A 58 -11.33 -2.06 -8.73
CA PHE A 58 -10.87 -1.26 -9.88
C PHE A 58 -9.56 -1.77 -10.47
N MET A 59 -8.59 -2.12 -9.63
CA MET A 59 -7.34 -2.72 -10.08
C MET A 59 -7.53 -4.09 -10.70
N GLY A 60 -8.43 -4.92 -10.17
CA GLY A 60 -8.81 -6.18 -10.81
C GLY A 60 -9.28 -5.97 -12.25
N GLY A 61 -10.09 -4.93 -12.48
CA GLY A 61 -10.50 -4.52 -13.84
C GLY A 61 -9.32 -4.15 -14.74
N VAL A 62 -8.42 -3.28 -14.26
CA VAL A 62 -7.18 -2.90 -14.98
C VAL A 62 -6.37 -4.14 -15.36
N LEU A 63 -6.16 -5.05 -14.41
CA LEU A 63 -5.37 -6.26 -14.60
C LEU A 63 -6.00 -7.23 -15.61
N ILE A 64 -7.31 -7.42 -15.56
CA ILE A 64 -8.04 -8.26 -16.53
C ILE A 64 -7.84 -7.70 -17.94
N ILE A 65 -8.01 -6.39 -18.14
CA ILE A 65 -7.82 -5.77 -19.45
C ILE A 65 -6.37 -5.93 -19.94
N ILE A 66 -5.38 -5.70 -19.09
CA ILE A 66 -3.96 -5.88 -19.47
C ILE A 66 -3.66 -7.34 -19.82
N VAL A 67 -4.23 -8.31 -19.09
CA VAL A 67 -4.05 -9.74 -19.39
C VAL A 67 -4.70 -10.12 -20.71
N ILE A 68 -5.89 -9.57 -21.01
CA ILE A 68 -6.57 -9.76 -22.31
C ILE A 68 -5.70 -9.17 -23.43
N TYR A 69 -5.24 -7.93 -23.28
CA TYR A 69 -4.33 -7.27 -24.22
C TYR A 69 -3.06 -8.11 -24.47
N GLY A 70 -2.36 -8.50 -23.41
CA GLY A 70 -1.12 -9.25 -23.53
C GLY A 70 -1.30 -10.66 -24.08
N ARG A 71 -2.50 -11.26 -23.95
CA ARG A 71 -2.85 -12.49 -24.67
C ARG A 71 -3.11 -12.22 -26.15
N HIS A 72 -3.85 -11.18 -26.48
CA HIS A 72 -4.20 -10.83 -27.86
C HIS A 72 -2.94 -10.53 -28.70
N PHE A 73 -2.02 -9.72 -28.17
CA PHE A 73 -0.79 -9.31 -28.86
C PHE A 73 0.43 -10.18 -28.54
N LYS A 74 0.27 -11.26 -27.75
CA LYS A 74 1.37 -12.10 -27.26
C LYS A 74 2.49 -11.30 -26.56
N ASP A 75 2.11 -10.22 -25.90
CA ASP A 75 3.01 -9.39 -25.09
C ASP A 75 3.16 -10.04 -23.70
N ASP A 76 4.26 -10.76 -23.52
CA ASP A 76 4.65 -11.33 -22.22
C ASP A 76 5.09 -10.24 -21.23
N HIS A 77 5.71 -9.16 -21.71
CA HIS A 77 6.18 -8.08 -20.84
C HIS A 77 5.01 -7.40 -20.13
N ALA A 78 3.96 -7.03 -20.86
CA ALA A 78 2.75 -6.45 -20.28
C ALA A 78 2.10 -7.39 -19.24
N ARG A 79 2.06 -8.70 -19.50
CA ARG A 79 1.49 -9.69 -18.56
C ARG A 79 2.34 -9.82 -17.29
N PHE A 80 3.64 -10.01 -17.42
CA PHE A 80 4.47 -10.29 -16.24
C PHE A 80 4.85 -9.03 -15.45
N CYS A 81 5.12 -7.90 -16.11
CA CYS A 81 5.47 -6.66 -15.42
C CYS A 81 4.24 -5.96 -14.84
N SER A 82 3.14 -5.84 -15.59
CA SER A 82 1.96 -5.12 -15.08
C SER A 82 1.10 -6.01 -14.19
N PHE A 83 0.76 -7.23 -14.61
CA PHE A 83 0.01 -8.14 -13.74
C PHE A 83 0.90 -8.77 -12.68
N GLY A 84 2.03 -9.37 -13.03
CA GLY A 84 2.87 -10.03 -12.02
C GLY A 84 3.46 -9.04 -11.01
N TYR A 85 4.27 -8.10 -11.45
CA TYR A 85 5.00 -7.24 -10.51
C TYR A 85 4.09 -6.25 -9.78
N HIS A 86 3.31 -5.41 -10.48
CA HIS A 86 2.53 -4.36 -9.81
C HIS A 86 1.49 -4.94 -8.84
N PHE A 87 0.73 -5.96 -9.25
CA PHE A 87 -0.25 -6.60 -8.37
C PHE A 87 0.40 -7.21 -7.13
N PHE A 88 1.43 -8.05 -7.30
CA PHE A 88 2.04 -8.74 -6.17
C PHE A 88 2.73 -7.79 -5.20
N VAL A 89 3.41 -6.75 -5.68
CA VAL A 89 4.03 -5.75 -4.80
C VAL A 89 2.98 -5.03 -3.97
N VAL A 90 1.85 -4.67 -4.58
CA VAL A 90 0.82 -3.95 -3.85
C VAL A 90 0.10 -4.84 -2.85
N GLU A 91 -0.27 -6.06 -3.26
CA GLU A 91 -0.85 -7.05 -2.34
C GLU A 91 0.14 -7.42 -1.23
N ALA A 92 1.45 -7.40 -1.49
CA ALA A 92 2.45 -7.56 -0.44
C ALA A 92 2.35 -6.43 0.60
N ILE A 93 2.21 -5.16 0.17
CA ILE A 93 2.05 -4.03 1.09
C ILE A 93 0.72 -4.15 1.87
N LEU A 94 -0.38 -4.45 1.17
CA LEU A 94 -1.71 -4.62 1.78
C LEU A 94 -1.79 -5.81 2.73
N SER A 95 -1.00 -6.88 2.50
CA SER A 95 -0.93 -8.04 3.41
C SER A 95 -0.46 -7.68 4.82
N LEU A 96 0.19 -6.51 5.01
CA LEU A 96 0.60 -6.00 6.32
C LEU A 96 -0.46 -5.08 6.97
N SER A 97 -1.54 -4.77 6.27
CA SER A 97 -2.64 -3.94 6.77
C SER A 97 -3.75 -4.78 7.40
N TYR A 98 -4.27 -4.36 8.55
CA TYR A 98 -5.44 -4.97 9.20
C TYR A 98 -6.76 -4.57 8.53
N ILE A 99 -6.70 -3.57 7.65
CA ILE A 99 -7.86 -3.06 6.92
C ILE A 99 -8.10 -3.91 5.65
N ASN A 100 -7.09 -4.69 5.24
CA ASN A 100 -7.19 -5.58 4.11
C ASN A 100 -7.92 -6.88 4.51
N GLY A 101 -9.11 -7.10 3.96
CA GLY A 101 -10.04 -8.15 4.40
C GLY A 101 -9.45 -9.56 4.46
N TRP A 102 -8.64 -9.95 3.47
CA TRP A 102 -8.03 -11.28 3.44
C TRP A 102 -6.86 -11.45 4.44
N ALA A 103 -6.21 -10.35 4.84
CA ALA A 103 -5.09 -10.36 5.78
C ALA A 103 -5.54 -10.20 7.25
N THR A 104 -6.77 -9.76 7.50
CA THR A 104 -7.38 -9.61 8.83
C THR A 104 -7.30 -10.86 9.71
N PRO A 105 -7.70 -12.07 9.24
CA PRO A 105 -7.67 -13.26 10.08
C PRO A 105 -6.25 -13.80 10.36
N LEU A 106 -5.24 -13.31 9.66
CA LEU A 106 -3.87 -13.81 9.79
C LEU A 106 -3.19 -13.28 11.06
N ARG A 107 -2.34 -14.09 11.69
CA ARG A 107 -1.44 -13.60 12.75
C ARG A 107 -0.35 -12.70 12.14
N THR A 108 0.23 -11.80 12.94
CA THR A 108 1.32 -10.89 12.49
C THR A 108 2.49 -11.63 11.85
N ARG A 109 2.86 -12.81 12.35
CA ARG A 109 3.92 -13.65 11.75
C ARG A 109 3.56 -14.11 10.34
N HIS A 110 2.33 -14.57 10.13
CA HIS A 110 1.85 -15.02 8.82
C HIS A 110 1.69 -13.87 7.82
N ARG A 111 1.25 -12.69 8.26
CA ARG A 111 1.23 -11.49 7.40
C ARG A 111 2.60 -11.09 6.90
N ARG A 112 3.62 -11.12 7.78
CA ARG A 112 5.01 -10.86 7.37
C ARG A 112 5.52 -11.90 6.36
N LEU A 113 5.17 -13.17 6.56
CA LEU A 113 5.50 -14.22 5.60
C LEU A 113 4.81 -13.97 4.25
N ALA A 114 3.50 -13.68 4.26
CA ALA A 114 2.74 -13.36 3.05
C ALA A 114 3.34 -12.17 2.29
N HIS A 115 3.72 -11.11 3.01
CA HIS A 115 4.44 -9.97 2.44
C HIS A 115 5.73 -10.38 1.71
N VAL A 116 6.58 -11.20 2.36
CA VAL A 116 7.84 -11.65 1.76
C VAL A 116 7.58 -12.53 0.55
N VAL A 117 6.65 -13.48 0.64
CA VAL A 117 6.30 -14.39 -0.48
C VAL A 117 5.79 -13.59 -1.67
N LEU A 118 4.85 -12.66 -1.45
CA LEU A 118 4.31 -11.82 -2.52
C LEU A 118 5.39 -10.90 -3.12
N GLN A 119 6.30 -10.34 -2.33
CA GLN A 119 7.44 -9.56 -2.84
C GLN A 119 8.36 -10.42 -3.74
N VAL A 120 8.66 -11.66 -3.33
CA VAL A 120 9.47 -12.58 -4.15
C VAL A 120 8.76 -12.91 -5.45
N CYS A 121 7.45 -13.20 -5.43
CA CYS A 121 6.66 -13.44 -6.63
C CYS A 121 6.69 -12.22 -7.58
N GLY A 122 6.47 -11.02 -7.04
CA GLY A 122 6.55 -9.78 -7.81
C GLY A 122 7.92 -9.59 -8.45
N PHE A 123 8.99 -9.77 -7.69
CA PHE A 123 10.37 -9.65 -8.16
C PHE A 123 10.69 -10.64 -9.30
N VAL A 124 10.28 -11.90 -9.17
CA VAL A 124 10.47 -12.92 -10.22
C VAL A 124 9.71 -12.54 -11.49
N CYS A 125 8.47 -12.07 -11.38
CA CYS A 125 7.70 -11.60 -12.53
C CYS A 125 8.34 -10.39 -13.22
N ALA A 126 8.83 -9.41 -12.46
CA ALA A 126 9.55 -8.26 -13.02
C ALA A 126 10.83 -8.69 -13.74
N ALA A 127 11.65 -9.54 -13.11
CA ALA A 127 12.89 -10.02 -13.70
C ALA A 127 12.62 -10.74 -15.03
N TYR A 128 11.63 -11.63 -15.07
CA TYR A 128 11.23 -12.31 -16.30
C TYR A 128 10.78 -11.33 -17.39
N GLY A 129 9.88 -10.40 -17.07
CA GLY A 129 9.35 -9.45 -18.05
C GLY A 129 10.40 -8.45 -18.55
N ILE A 130 11.35 -8.03 -17.72
CA ILE A 130 12.47 -7.16 -18.10
C ILE A 130 13.46 -7.90 -19.01
N VAL A 131 13.80 -9.16 -18.67
CA VAL A 131 14.71 -9.97 -19.49
C VAL A 131 14.11 -10.20 -20.88
N GLN A 132 12.82 -10.56 -20.95
CA GLN A 132 12.13 -10.78 -22.23
C GLN A 132 12.16 -9.55 -23.14
N VAL A 133 11.81 -8.36 -22.62
CA VAL A 133 11.83 -7.14 -23.44
C VAL A 133 13.26 -6.74 -23.81
N THR A 134 14.23 -6.91 -22.90
CA THR A 134 15.63 -6.55 -23.16
C THR A 134 16.24 -7.43 -24.26
N ILE A 135 15.90 -8.72 -24.31
CA ILE A 135 16.36 -9.62 -25.38
C ILE A 135 15.74 -9.24 -26.73
N ARG A 136 14.46 -8.85 -26.76
CA ARG A 136 13.72 -8.55 -27.99
C ARG A 136 14.04 -7.17 -28.57
N GLU A 137 14.11 -6.16 -27.70
CA GLU A 137 14.12 -4.74 -28.08
C GLU A 137 15.37 -3.99 -27.59
N GLY A 138 16.19 -4.60 -26.72
CA GLY A 138 17.30 -3.93 -26.05
C GLY A 138 16.84 -2.99 -24.95
N VAL A 139 17.74 -2.09 -24.51
CA VAL A 139 17.44 -1.10 -23.47
C VAL A 139 16.69 0.08 -24.09
N SER A 140 15.41 0.19 -23.76
CA SER A 140 14.54 1.26 -24.24
C SER A 140 14.88 2.61 -23.57
N LYS A 141 14.97 3.67 -24.39
CA LYS A 141 15.17 5.06 -23.93
C LYS A 141 13.86 5.85 -23.81
N THR A 142 12.70 5.19 -23.96
CA THR A 142 11.41 5.85 -23.79
C THR A 142 11.17 6.22 -22.33
N VAL A 143 10.21 7.11 -22.07
CA VAL A 143 9.82 7.47 -20.69
C VAL A 143 9.35 6.23 -19.90
N HIS A 144 8.63 5.30 -20.57
CA HIS A 144 8.26 4.01 -19.99
C HIS A 144 9.50 3.15 -19.66
N GLY A 145 10.46 3.04 -20.58
CA GLY A 145 11.71 2.31 -20.35
C GLY A 145 12.54 2.87 -19.20
N LEU A 146 12.69 4.20 -19.15
CA LEU A 146 13.44 4.88 -18.09
C LEU A 146 12.75 4.76 -16.72
N SER A 147 11.43 4.96 -16.65
CA SER A 147 10.68 4.80 -15.41
C SER A 147 10.70 3.34 -14.93
N GLY A 148 10.65 2.36 -15.84
CA GLY A 148 10.85 0.94 -15.54
C GLY A 148 12.25 0.61 -15.00
N ALA A 149 13.30 1.24 -15.54
CA ALA A 149 14.67 1.06 -15.04
C ALA A 149 14.86 1.64 -13.63
N ILE A 150 14.35 2.86 -13.38
CA ILE A 150 14.35 3.48 -12.05
C ILE A 150 13.58 2.60 -11.06
N LEU A 151 12.40 2.11 -11.47
CA LEU A 151 11.60 1.18 -10.69
C LEU A 151 12.38 -0.09 -10.33
N ALA A 152 13.08 -0.71 -11.27
CA ALA A 152 13.89 -1.89 -11.02
C ALA A 152 14.98 -1.64 -9.97
N VAL A 153 15.68 -0.51 -10.05
CA VAL A 153 16.69 -0.11 -9.05
C VAL A 153 16.06 0.07 -7.67
N LEU A 154 14.96 0.82 -7.57
CA LEU A 154 14.25 1.03 -6.30
C LEU A 154 13.73 -0.29 -5.70
N THR A 155 13.26 -1.20 -6.56
CA THR A 155 12.82 -2.54 -6.16
C THR A 155 13.95 -3.33 -5.53
N VAL A 156 15.12 -3.39 -6.18
CA VAL A 156 16.29 -4.09 -5.66
C VAL A 156 16.73 -3.49 -4.32
N LEU A 157 16.80 -2.16 -4.21
CA LEU A 157 17.15 -1.49 -2.95
C LEU A 157 16.15 -1.84 -1.83
N SER A 158 14.85 -1.74 -2.12
CA SER A 158 13.79 -2.07 -1.15
C SER A 158 13.86 -3.53 -0.71
N PHE A 159 14.09 -4.45 -1.66
CA PHE A 159 14.19 -5.89 -1.41
C PHE A 159 15.43 -6.24 -0.56
N VAL A 160 16.59 -5.67 -0.86
CA VAL A 160 17.84 -5.92 -0.12
C VAL A 160 17.76 -5.35 1.30
N VAL A 161 17.12 -4.20 1.52
CA VAL A 161 16.96 -3.61 2.86
C VAL A 161 15.99 -4.43 3.73
N GLY A 162 14.98 -5.09 3.13
CA GLY A 162 13.96 -5.86 3.84
C GLY A 162 14.48 -6.87 4.87
N PRO A 163 15.40 -7.78 4.50
CA PRO A 163 16.01 -8.74 5.44
C PRO A 163 16.71 -8.12 6.65
N PHE A 164 17.28 -6.92 6.52
CA PHE A 164 17.93 -6.24 7.66
C PHE A 164 16.93 -5.80 8.74
N ILE A 165 15.66 -5.62 8.39
CA ILE A 165 14.57 -5.36 9.34
C ILE A 165 14.34 -6.58 10.24
N LEU A 166 14.46 -7.79 9.68
CA LEU A 166 14.31 -9.04 10.44
C LEU A 166 15.41 -9.21 11.49
N LYS A 167 16.57 -8.55 11.30
CA LYS A 167 17.67 -8.49 12.27
C LYS A 167 17.50 -7.39 13.33
N ASN A 168 16.31 -6.79 13.46
CA ASN A 168 15.97 -5.76 14.45
C ASN A 168 16.78 -4.44 14.37
N VAL A 169 17.34 -4.12 13.20
CA VAL A 169 17.98 -2.81 12.99
C VAL A 169 16.89 -1.74 12.84
N HIS A 170 16.64 -0.93 13.87
CA HIS A 170 15.55 0.05 13.91
C HIS A 170 15.54 0.99 12.68
N ARG A 171 16.72 1.44 12.24
CA ARG A 171 16.88 2.30 11.05
C ARG A 171 16.49 1.60 9.73
N ALA A 172 16.62 0.29 9.64
CA ALA A 172 16.29 -0.47 8.42
C ALA A 172 14.80 -0.44 8.12
N HIS A 173 13.94 -0.37 9.15
CA HIS A 173 12.49 -0.28 8.97
C HIS A 173 12.11 1.03 8.27
N THR A 174 12.67 2.16 8.71
CA THR A 174 12.43 3.46 8.09
C THR A 174 12.97 3.49 6.66
N LEU A 175 14.19 3.00 6.43
CA LEU A 175 14.77 2.94 5.08
C LEU A 175 13.93 2.11 4.11
N HIS A 176 13.46 0.92 4.53
CA HIS A 176 12.63 0.08 3.67
C HIS A 176 11.33 0.77 3.26
N ILE A 177 10.72 1.54 4.15
CA ILE A 177 9.50 2.31 3.83
C ILE A 177 9.82 3.49 2.90
N VAL A 178 10.93 4.19 3.17
CA VAL A 178 11.40 5.32 2.34
C VAL A 178 11.70 4.87 0.91
N PHE A 179 12.17 3.65 0.68
CA PHE A 179 12.31 3.10 -0.67
C PHE A 179 11.03 2.46 -1.19
N GLY A 180 10.22 1.83 -0.32
CA GLY A 180 8.99 1.13 -0.70
C GLY A 180 7.90 2.03 -1.26
N ILE A 181 7.66 3.20 -0.67
CA ILE A 181 6.63 4.14 -1.16
C ILE A 181 6.98 4.70 -2.56
N PRO A 182 8.19 5.23 -2.82
CA PRO A 182 8.59 5.61 -4.16
C PRO A 182 8.54 4.46 -5.16
N THR A 183 8.91 3.24 -4.75
CA THR A 183 8.80 2.04 -5.61
C THR A 183 7.36 1.80 -6.05
N LEU A 184 6.39 1.89 -5.13
CA LEU A 184 4.96 1.78 -5.43
C LEU A 184 4.52 2.85 -6.43
N LEU A 185 4.86 4.12 -6.18
CA LEU A 185 4.47 5.24 -7.05
C LEU A 185 5.09 5.13 -8.44
N MET A 186 6.38 4.80 -8.53
CA MET A 186 7.06 4.58 -9.81
C MET A 186 6.47 3.39 -10.57
N SER A 187 6.02 2.35 -9.86
CA SER A 187 5.31 1.23 -10.49
C SER A 187 3.99 1.66 -11.10
N GLY A 188 3.19 2.46 -10.38
CA GLY A 188 1.96 3.03 -10.92
C GLY A 188 2.22 3.90 -12.16
N ILE A 189 3.23 4.78 -12.10
CA ILE A 189 3.64 5.61 -13.24
C ILE A 189 4.04 4.75 -14.45
N CYS A 190 4.82 3.69 -14.23
CA CYS A 190 5.24 2.77 -15.28
C CYS A 190 4.04 2.08 -15.95
N VAL A 191 3.08 1.60 -15.15
CA VAL A 191 1.82 1.01 -15.66
C VAL A 191 1.02 2.04 -16.47
N CYS A 192 0.86 3.27 -15.96
CA CYS A 192 0.16 4.34 -16.68
C CYS A 192 0.82 4.65 -18.03
N TYR A 193 2.15 4.73 -18.10
CA TYR A 193 2.85 4.90 -19.37
C TYR A 193 2.72 3.69 -20.30
N GLY A 194 2.65 2.48 -19.75
CA GLY A 194 2.37 1.27 -20.51
C GLY A 194 0.98 1.30 -21.16
N LEU A 195 -0.03 1.81 -20.44
CA LEU A 195 -1.39 2.00 -20.95
C LEU A 195 -1.51 3.12 -22.00
N LEU A 196 -0.58 4.08 -22.00
CA LEU A 196 -0.52 5.19 -22.97
C LEU A 196 0.28 4.85 -24.24
N LYS A 197 0.79 3.62 -24.37
CA LYS A 197 1.43 3.20 -25.62
C LYS A 197 0.44 3.28 -26.78
N PRO A 198 0.85 3.80 -27.97
CA PRO A 198 -0.03 3.91 -29.14
C PRO A 198 -0.76 2.60 -29.45
N GLU A 199 -0.06 1.47 -29.38
CA GLU A 199 -0.62 0.15 -29.66
C GLU A 199 -1.74 -0.24 -28.69
N PHE A 200 -1.63 0.15 -27.41
CA PHE A 200 -2.67 -0.11 -26.42
C PHE A 200 -3.84 0.87 -26.58
N THR A 201 -3.55 2.15 -26.82
CA THR A 201 -4.58 3.18 -26.98
C THR A 201 -5.43 2.96 -28.22
N ASP A 202 -4.83 2.51 -29.33
CA ASP A 202 -5.54 2.22 -30.58
C ASP A 202 -6.44 0.98 -30.43
N TRP A 203 -6.02 0.01 -29.62
CA TRP A 203 -6.81 -1.21 -29.36
C TRP A 203 -7.96 -0.98 -28.37
N ALA A 204 -7.70 -0.30 -27.24
CA ALA A 204 -8.68 -0.13 -26.16
C ALA A 204 -9.60 1.08 -26.34
N GLY A 205 -9.14 2.09 -27.08
CA GLY A 205 -9.76 3.41 -27.12
C GLY A 205 -9.28 4.33 -25.99
N LEU A 206 -9.12 5.61 -26.30
CA LEU A 206 -8.53 6.61 -25.40
C LEU A 206 -9.36 6.84 -24.11
N ASP A 207 -10.68 6.75 -24.20
CA ASP A 207 -11.57 6.96 -23.05
C ASP A 207 -11.40 5.86 -22.00
N LEU A 208 -11.34 4.60 -22.44
CA LEU A 208 -11.08 3.47 -21.55
C LEU A 208 -9.70 3.61 -20.90
N VAL A 209 -8.66 3.95 -21.66
CA VAL A 209 -7.30 4.16 -21.13
C VAL A 209 -7.28 5.21 -20.02
N ARG A 210 -7.96 6.34 -20.19
CA ARG A 210 -8.05 7.38 -19.15
C ARG A 210 -8.72 6.88 -17.89
N ILE A 211 -9.79 6.10 -18.01
CA ILE A 211 -10.47 5.48 -16.85
C ILE A 211 -9.52 4.52 -16.12
N LEU A 212 -8.82 3.66 -16.86
CA LEU A 212 -7.86 2.71 -16.27
C LEU A 212 -6.71 3.42 -15.55
N ILE A 213 -6.16 4.49 -16.13
CA ILE A 213 -5.15 5.33 -15.47
C ILE A 213 -5.70 5.94 -14.17
N GLY A 214 -6.93 6.46 -14.20
CA GLY A 214 -7.61 6.96 -13.01
C GLY A 214 -7.69 5.92 -11.89
N PHE A 215 -8.01 4.67 -12.24
CA PHE A 215 -8.03 3.55 -11.29
C PHE A 215 -6.65 3.24 -10.70
N VAL A 216 -5.61 3.16 -11.53
CA VAL A 216 -4.22 2.92 -11.07
C VAL A 216 -3.75 4.02 -10.14
N MET A 217 -3.99 5.29 -10.49
CA MET A 217 -3.58 6.43 -9.69
C MET A 217 -4.32 6.49 -8.35
N PHE A 218 -5.65 6.30 -8.36
CA PHE A 218 -6.46 6.24 -7.15
C PHE A 218 -5.95 5.16 -6.20
N TYR A 219 -5.67 3.96 -6.72
CA TYR A 219 -5.13 2.85 -5.95
C TYR A 219 -3.77 3.17 -5.33
N CYS A 220 -2.82 3.64 -6.13
CA CYS A 220 -1.47 3.95 -5.67
C CYS A 220 -1.47 5.04 -4.58
N ILE A 221 -2.26 6.10 -4.77
CA ILE A 221 -2.37 7.20 -3.80
C ILE A 221 -3.00 6.71 -2.50
N LEU A 222 -4.08 5.93 -2.56
CA LEU A 222 -4.75 5.41 -1.38
C LEU A 222 -3.79 4.56 -0.52
N ILE A 223 -3.02 3.67 -1.15
CA ILE A 223 -2.07 2.81 -0.46
C ILE A 223 -0.86 3.60 0.07
N ALA A 224 -0.36 4.58 -0.70
CA ALA A 224 0.71 5.44 -0.25
C ALA A 224 0.28 6.24 0.99
N VAL A 225 -0.88 6.89 0.96
CA VAL A 225 -1.43 7.68 2.08
C VAL A 225 -1.65 6.81 3.30
N THR A 226 -2.29 5.65 3.16
CA THR A 226 -2.53 4.73 4.30
C THR A 226 -1.21 4.22 4.89
N THR A 227 -0.20 3.97 4.07
CA THR A 227 1.15 3.57 4.52
C THR A 227 1.82 4.72 5.27
N ILE A 228 1.80 5.95 4.75
CA ILE A 228 2.37 7.14 5.39
C ILE A 228 1.70 7.41 6.73
N MET A 229 0.36 7.39 6.79
CA MET A 229 -0.38 7.59 8.04
C MET A 229 0.00 6.56 9.11
N LYS A 230 0.22 5.30 8.71
CA LYS A 230 0.68 4.24 9.62
C LYS A 230 2.10 4.48 10.12
N CYS A 231 2.96 5.09 9.30
CA CYS A 231 4.32 5.46 9.70
C CYS A 231 4.32 6.63 10.68
N LEU A 232 3.55 7.69 10.37
CA LEU A 232 3.45 8.88 11.22
C LEU A 232 2.88 8.57 12.61
N LYS A 233 1.95 7.61 12.73
CA LYS A 233 1.41 7.20 14.05
C LYS A 233 2.38 6.37 14.91
N ARG A 234 3.46 5.86 14.33
CA ARG A 234 4.45 5.03 15.04
C ARG A 234 5.60 5.87 15.60
N ILE A 235 5.79 7.08 15.09
CA ILE A 235 6.73 8.09 15.59
C ILE A 235 6.03 8.88 16.69
#